data_AF-S5N7V7-F1
#
_entry.id   AF-S5N7V7-F1
#
_cell.length_a   1.000
_cell.length_b   1.000
_cell.length_c   1.000
_cell.angle_alpha   90.00
_cell.angle_beta   90.00
_cell.angle_gamma   90.00
#
_symmetry.space_group_name_H-M   'P 1'
#
loop_
_entity.id
_entity.type
_entity.pdbx_description
1 polymer ?
#
loop_
_entity_poly.entity_id
_entity_poly.type
_entity_poly.pdbx_seq_one_letter_code
_entity_poly.pdbx_strand_id
1 'polypeptide(L)' 'MAYQVIKAFTDSNLNSVDETGEKHVYWEGDEYPYKQYAGAQTKLRLAELTNGGFIEEVSEDERTAE' A
#
# COMPACT_ATOMS: atom_id res chain seq x y z
N MET A 1 -6.33 -4.10 -9.84
CA MET A 1 -6.36 -2.86 -9.02
C MET A 1 -5.06 -2.80 -8.26
N ALA A 2 -4.14 -1.97 -8.72
CA ALA A 2 -2.89 -1.70 -8.01
C ALA A 2 -3.04 -0.36 -7.26
N TYR A 3 -2.32 -0.22 -6.16
CA TYR A 3 -2.26 1.04 -5.41
C TYR A 3 -0.83 1.50 -5.38
N GLN A 4 -0.61 2.80 -5.60
CA GLN A 4 0.71 3.40 -5.49
C GLN A 4 0.75 4.29 -4.26
N VAL A 5 1.87 4.23 -3.54
CA VAL A 5 2.11 5.07 -2.37
C VAL A 5 2.48 6.46 -2.85
N ILE A 6 1.73 7.46 -2.40
CA ILE A 6 1.94 8.87 -2.76
C ILE A 6 2.55 9.68 -1.61
N LYS A 7 2.71 9.03 -0.46
CA LYS A 7 3.29 9.63 0.74
C LYS A 7 3.82 8.56 1.65
N ALA A 8 5.05 8.72 2.11
CA ALA A 8 5.68 7.73 2.99
C ALA A 8 4.87 7.49 4.28
N PHE A 9 4.65 6.23 4.62
CA PHE A 9 3.93 5.84 5.82
C PHE A 9 4.34 4.45 6.32
N THR A 10 4.00 4.16 7.57
CA THR A 10 4.09 2.82 8.14
C THR A 10 2.68 2.33 8.42
N ASP A 11 2.32 1.15 7.90
CA ASP A 11 0.99 0.60 8.12
C ASP A 11 0.80 0.24 9.61
N SER A 12 -0.34 0.61 10.16
CA SER A 12 -0.65 0.39 11.58
C SER A 12 -1.05 -1.06 11.87
N ASN A 13 -1.33 -1.87 10.84
CA ASN A 13 -1.67 -3.27 10.97
C ASN A 13 -0.48 -4.07 11.50
N LEU A 14 -0.73 -4.88 12.54
CA LEU A 14 0.29 -5.74 13.16
C LEU A 14 0.89 -6.77 12.19
N ASN A 15 0.17 -7.10 11.11
CA ASN A 15 0.65 -8.03 10.09
C ASN A 15 1.42 -7.34 8.96
N SER A 16 1.54 -6.00 8.97
CA SER A 16 2.38 -5.26 8.02
C SER A 16 3.84 -5.28 8.44
N VAL A 17 4.33 -6.49 8.72
CA VAL A 17 5.72 -6.76 9.07
C VAL A 17 6.42 -7.45 7.91
N ASP A 18 7.69 -7.16 7.77
CA ASP A 18 8.57 -7.84 6.82
C ASP A 18 8.93 -9.26 7.31
N GLU A 19 9.92 -9.87 6.66
CA GLU A 19 10.43 -11.19 7.03
C GLU A 19 11.19 -11.24 8.36
N THR A 20 11.63 -10.09 8.90
CA THR A 20 12.32 -9.98 10.20
C THR A 20 11.33 -9.71 11.33
N GLY A 21 10.08 -9.36 11.01
CA GLY A 21 9.05 -8.99 11.98
C GLY A 21 9.00 -7.50 12.27
N GLU A 22 9.75 -6.68 11.53
CA GLU A 22 9.75 -5.23 11.65
C GLU A 22 8.68 -4.62 10.74
N LYS A 23 8.09 -3.49 11.15
CA LYS A 23 7.06 -2.84 10.35
C LYS A 23 7.66 -2.34 9.04
N HIS A 24 7.05 -2.74 7.93
CA HIS A 24 7.44 -2.25 6.62
C HIS A 24 7.11 -0.76 6.49
N VAL A 25 8.10 0.03 6.06
CA VAL A 25 7.94 1.44 5.72
C VAL A 25 7.69 1.53 4.22
N TYR A 26 6.53 2.06 3.86
CA TYR A 26 6.19 2.36 2.48
C TYR A 26 6.71 3.75 2.13
N TRP A 27 7.44 3.86 1.03
CA TRP A 27 7.96 5.10 0.48
C TRP A 27 7.12 5.58 -0.71
N GLU A 28 7.19 6.87 -1.00
CA GLU A 28 6.54 7.43 -2.19
C GLU A 28 7.05 6.74 -3.45
N GLY A 29 6.11 6.31 -4.31
CA GLY A 29 6.37 5.52 -5.51
C GLY A 29 6.20 4.01 -5.34
N ASP A 30 6.19 3.48 -4.10
CA ASP A 30 6.06 2.05 -3.84
C ASP A 30 4.69 1.49 -4.24
N GLU A 31 4.64 0.21 -4.61
CA GLU A 31 3.38 -0.51 -4.83
C GLU A 31 2.81 -1.01 -3.49
N TYR A 32 1.52 -0.76 -3.26
CA TYR A 32 0.79 -1.23 -2.10
C TYR A 32 -0.18 -2.38 -2.46
N PRO A 33 -0.22 -3.47 -1.66
CA PRO A 33 0.69 -3.79 -0.54
C PRO A 33 1.97 -4.51 -1.02
N TYR A 34 3.12 -4.18 -0.42
CA TYR A 34 4.43 -4.84 -0.68
C TYR A 34 4.37 -6.36 -0.48
N LYS A 35 3.59 -6.80 0.51
CA LYS A 35 3.34 -8.21 0.80
C LYS A 35 1.86 -8.44 1.09
N GLN A 36 1.34 -9.54 0.57
CA GLN A 36 -0.01 -9.99 0.86
C GLN A 36 -0.10 -10.50 2.30
N TYR A 37 -0.87 -9.82 3.15
CA TYR A 37 -1.19 -10.25 4.51
C TYR A 37 -2.70 -10.07 4.80
N ALA A 38 -3.18 -10.77 5.83
CA ALA A 38 -4.58 -10.68 6.24
C ALA A 38 -4.93 -9.24 6.64
N GLY A 39 -5.78 -8.59 5.82
CA GLY A 39 -6.22 -7.22 6.05
C GLY A 39 -5.65 -6.17 5.09
N ALA A 40 -4.56 -6.48 4.37
CA ALA A 40 -3.84 -5.53 3.52
C ALA A 40 -4.73 -4.89 2.44
N GLN A 41 -5.60 -5.67 1.81
CA GLN A 41 -6.48 -5.22 0.72
C GLN A 41 -7.95 -5.22 1.12
N THR A 42 -8.26 -5.03 2.40
CA THR A 42 -9.66 -4.87 2.82
C THR A 42 -10.18 -3.51 2.37
N LYS A 43 -11.45 -3.45 1.94
CA LYS A 43 -12.09 -2.19 1.52
C LYS A 43 -11.96 -1.07 2.56
N LEU A 44 -12.04 -1.41 3.84
CA LEU A 44 -11.86 -0.46 4.94
C LEU A 44 -10.43 0.07 4.96
N ARG A 45 -9.42 -0.80 4.90
CA ARG A 45 -8.01 -0.39 4.95
C ARG A 45 -7.62 0.48 3.76
N LEU A 46 -8.02 0.07 2.56
CA LEU A 46 -7.79 0.85 1.34
C LEU A 46 -8.46 2.22 1.44
N ALA A 47 -9.73 2.28 1.89
CA ALA A 47 -10.42 3.54 2.10
C ALA A 47 -9.73 4.44 3.14
N GLU A 48 -9.21 3.89 4.25
CA GLU A 48 -8.44 4.65 5.23
C GLU A 48 -7.17 5.26 4.63
N LEU A 49 -6.41 4.46 3.86
CA LEU A 49 -5.15 4.90 3.27
C LEU A 49 -5.36 5.88 2.12
N THR A 50 -6.36 5.65 1.28
CA THR A 50 -6.73 6.55 0.18
C THR A 50 -7.32 7.85 0.71
N ASN A 51 -8.28 7.82 1.64
CA ASN A 51 -8.83 9.04 2.25
C ASN A 51 -7.78 9.79 3.09
N GLY A 52 -6.82 9.07 3.67
CA GLY A 52 -5.69 9.66 4.40
C GLY A 52 -4.63 10.29 3.49
N GLY A 53 -4.71 10.10 2.17
CA GLY A 53 -3.73 10.61 1.22
C GLY A 53 -2.37 9.91 1.30
N PHE A 54 -2.37 8.61 1.63
CA PHE A 54 -1.16 7.79 1.69
C PHE A 54 -0.94 6.98 0.41
N ILE A 55 -2.03 6.49 -0.19
CA ILE A 55 -2.02 5.72 -1.43
C ILE A 55 -3.07 6.24 -2.41
N GLU A 56 -2.85 6.02 -3.69
CA GLU A 56 -3.84 6.23 -4.75
C GLU A 56 -4.09 4.94 -5.54
N GLU A 57 -5.28 4.82 -6.13
CA GLU A 57 -5.60 3.70 -7.02
C GLU A 57 -5.01 3.97 -8.40
N VAL A 58 -4.09 3.11 -8.83
CA VAL A 58 -3.53 3.16 -10.19
C VAL A 58 -4.21 2.10 -11.04
N SER A 59 -4.80 2.55 -12.15
CA SER A 59 -5.40 1.65 -13.14
C SER A 59 -4.28 0.92 -13.88
N GLU A 60 -4.41 -0.41 -14.02
CA GLU A 60 -3.41 -1.25 -14.70
C GLU A 60 -3.15 -0.87 -16.17
N ASP A 61 -3.98 0.00 -16.76
CA ASP A 61 -3.86 0.50 -18.13
C ASP A 61 -2.66 1.46 -18.32
N GLU A 62 -2.17 2.10 -17.24
CA GLU A 62 -1.07 3.08 -17.33
C GLU A 62 0.34 2.48 -17.18
N ARG A 63 0.45 1.17 -16.93
CA ARG A 63 1.76 0.49 -16.82
C ARG A 63 2.38 0.04 -18.15
N THR A 64 1.75 0.36 -19.28
CA THR A 64 2.24 0.02 -20.63
C THR A 64 2.34 1.24 -21.54
N ALA A 65 2.95 2.33 -21.04
CA ALA A 65 3.30 3.49 -21.86
C ALA A 65 4.69 4.02 -21.50
N GLU A 66 5.72 3.18 -21.60
CA GLU A 66 7.08 3.64 -21.90
C GLU A 66 7.86 2.60 -22.71
#